data_AF-A0A9D0N5W9-F1
#
_entry.id   AF-A0A9D0N5W9-F1
#
_cell.length_a   1.000
_cell.length_b   1.000
_cell.length_c   1.000
_cell.angle_alpha   90.00
_cell.angle_beta   90.00
_cell.angle_gamma   90.00
#
_symmetry.space_group_name_H-M   'P 1'
#
loop_
_entity.id
_entity.type
_entity.pdbx_description
1 polymer ?
#
loop_
_entity_poly.entity_id
_entity_poly.type
_entity_poly.pdbx_seq_one_letter_code
_entity_poly.pdbx_strand_id
1 'polypeptide(L)'
;MAGQRFQHERDEIQLSLVEALAAALDAREHETGMHSQRVACHTQVLARQFSKDKSTLQQVYWGSLLHDIGKIAIPDFILLNPRSLNKEEWEIMRSHPQRGYDIIRDIPFMSEAADIVLCHEERWDGGGYPQGLKGKAIPWGARLFAIIDTLDAITSDRPYRKAQSFDVAKKEIINMSGQQFDPQGVEAFLAEEDILRGMVEVKCTLMTQA
;
A
#
# COMPACT_ATOMS: atom_id res chain seq x y z
N MET A 1 -2.85 -27.67 -22.02
CA MET A 1 -4.19 -27.27 -21.52
C MET A 1 -4.37 -27.57 -20.03
N ALA A 2 -4.04 -28.77 -19.51
CA ALA A 2 -4.11 -29.03 -18.07
C ALA A 2 -3.18 -28.14 -17.21
N GLY A 3 -1.93 -27.92 -17.64
CA GLY A 3 -0.96 -27.09 -16.89
C GLY A 3 -1.35 -25.61 -16.74
N GLN A 4 -2.01 -25.01 -17.73
CA GLN A 4 -2.52 -23.63 -17.63
C GLN A 4 -3.69 -23.52 -16.66
N ARG A 5 -4.54 -24.54 -16.60
CA ARG A 5 -5.66 -24.60 -15.66
C ARG A 5 -5.17 -24.74 -14.23
N PHE A 6 -4.20 -25.61 -13.98
CA PHE A 6 -3.60 -25.75 -12.65
C PHE A 6 -2.86 -24.48 -12.20
N GLN A 7 -2.20 -23.76 -13.11
CA GLN A 7 -1.55 -22.49 -12.76
C GLN A 7 -2.58 -21.43 -12.40
N HIS A 8 -3.66 -21.30 -13.17
CA HIS A 8 -4.74 -20.35 -12.88
C HIS A 8 -5.42 -20.63 -11.54
N GLU A 9 -5.76 -21.90 -11.26
CA GLU A 9 -6.35 -22.30 -9.99
C GLU A 9 -5.41 -22.00 -8.80
N ARG A 10 -4.09 -22.18 -8.98
CA ARG A 10 -3.09 -21.80 -7.96
C ARG A 10 -3.06 -20.29 -7.71
N ASP A 11 -3.03 -19.50 -8.78
CA ASP A 11 -2.95 -18.04 -8.69
C ASP A 11 -4.21 -17.47 -8.01
N GLU A 12 -5.40 -18.03 -8.31
CA GLU A 12 -6.67 -17.67 -7.66
C GLU A 12 -6.67 -18.00 -6.16
N ILE A 13 -6.21 -19.19 -5.79
CA ILE A 13 -6.12 -19.61 -4.38
C ILE A 13 -5.14 -18.73 -3.61
N GLN A 14 -3.99 -18.41 -4.20
CA GLN A 14 -3.00 -17.50 -3.61
C GLN A 14 -3.61 -16.12 -3.38
N LEU A 15 -4.28 -15.54 -4.39
CA LEU A 15 -4.93 -14.25 -4.27
C LEU A 15 -5.98 -14.25 -3.15
N SER A 16 -6.84 -15.27 -3.13
CA SER A 16 -7.91 -15.40 -2.13
C SER A 16 -7.36 -15.49 -0.71
N LEU A 17 -6.24 -16.18 -0.52
CA LEU A 17 -5.57 -16.27 0.78
C LEU A 17 -4.97 -14.94 1.22
N VAL A 18 -4.35 -14.20 0.29
CA VAL A 18 -3.79 -12.87 0.58
C VAL A 18 -4.90 -11.88 0.94
N GLU A 19 -6.00 -11.88 0.20
CA GLU A 19 -7.15 -11.04 0.49
C GLU A 19 -7.80 -11.39 1.84
N ALA A 20 -7.84 -12.67 2.21
CA ALA A 20 -8.31 -13.10 3.51
C ALA A 20 -7.41 -12.60 4.67
N LEU A 21 -6.09 -12.57 4.47
CA LEU A 21 -5.15 -12.02 5.46
C LEU A 21 -5.36 -10.52 5.66
N ALA A 22 -5.50 -9.76 4.56
CA ALA A 22 -5.81 -8.33 4.62
C ALA A 22 -7.16 -8.09 5.32
N ALA A 23 -8.21 -8.83 4.93
CA ALA A 23 -9.52 -8.71 5.54
C ALA A 23 -9.53 -9.04 7.05
N ALA A 24 -8.70 -10.00 7.47
CA ALA A 24 -8.56 -10.34 8.89
C ALA A 24 -7.92 -9.20 9.70
N LEU A 25 -6.95 -8.48 9.12
CA LEU A 25 -6.36 -7.29 9.75
C LEU A 25 -7.38 -6.15 9.81
N ASP A 26 -8.01 -5.82 8.69
CA ASP A 26 -9.02 -4.76 8.59
C ASP A 26 -10.14 -4.97 9.65
N ALA A 27 -10.58 -6.22 9.83
CA ALA A 27 -11.57 -6.59 10.83
C ALA A 27 -11.11 -6.31 12.28
N ARG A 28 -9.81 -6.47 12.58
CA ARG A 28 -9.25 -6.16 13.90
C ARG A 28 -9.11 -4.65 14.13
N GLU A 29 -8.75 -3.88 13.09
CA GLU A 29 -8.65 -2.42 13.17
C GLU A 29 -10.01 -1.71 13.17
N HIS A 30 -11.12 -2.47 13.03
CA HIS A 30 -12.46 -1.94 12.81
C HIS A 30 -12.53 -1.04 11.57
N GLU A 31 -11.66 -1.30 10.58
CA GLU A 31 -11.63 -0.55 9.34
C GLU A 31 -12.73 -1.08 8.42
N THR A 32 -13.80 -0.29 8.27
CA THR A 32 -14.91 -0.59 7.36
C THR A 32 -14.61 -0.15 5.93
N GLY A 33 -13.41 0.39 5.71
CA GLY A 33 -13.08 1.22 4.58
C GLY A 33 -12.45 0.52 3.39
N MET A 34 -12.17 -0.79 3.39
CA MET A 34 -11.48 -1.45 2.26
C MET A 34 -10.21 -0.70 1.79
N HIS A 35 -9.52 -0.02 2.70
CA HIS A 35 -8.40 0.87 2.40
C HIS A 35 -7.26 0.11 1.71
N SER A 36 -6.84 -1.01 2.31
CA SER A 36 -5.82 -1.91 1.78
C SER A 36 -6.10 -2.33 0.34
N GLN A 37 -7.37 -2.64 0.02
CA GLN A 37 -7.79 -3.01 -1.34
C GLN A 37 -7.78 -1.82 -2.30
N ARG A 38 -8.28 -0.65 -1.89
CA ARG A 38 -8.24 0.56 -2.73
C ARG A 38 -6.80 0.93 -3.08
N VAL A 39 -5.92 1.02 -2.07
CA VAL A 39 -4.52 1.38 -2.27
C VAL A 39 -3.81 0.35 -3.15
N ALA A 40 -4.05 -0.94 -2.96
CA ALA A 40 -3.49 -1.98 -3.83
C ALA A 40 -3.94 -1.83 -5.29
N CYS A 41 -5.24 -1.63 -5.52
CA CYS A 41 -5.79 -1.42 -6.87
C CYS A 41 -5.28 -0.14 -7.53
N HIS A 42 -5.21 0.97 -6.79
CA HIS A 42 -4.75 2.25 -7.32
C HIS A 42 -3.24 2.24 -7.62
N THR A 43 -2.45 1.54 -6.79
CA THR A 43 -1.00 1.37 -7.01
C THR A 43 -0.71 0.60 -8.31
N GLN A 44 -1.59 -0.32 -8.71
CA GLN A 44 -1.47 -1.02 -10.00
C GLN A 44 -1.56 -0.08 -11.20
N VAL A 45 -2.29 1.03 -11.10
CA VAL A 45 -2.39 2.02 -12.18
C VAL A 45 -1.01 2.62 -12.45
N LEU A 46 -0.32 3.07 -11.40
CA LEU A 46 1.04 3.59 -11.53
C LEU A 46 2.02 2.50 -11.94
N ALA A 47 1.94 1.32 -11.34
CA ALA A 47 2.91 0.25 -11.56
C ALA A 47 2.98 -0.21 -13.03
N ARG A 48 1.87 -0.15 -13.77
CA ARG A 48 1.80 -0.48 -15.20
C ARG A 48 2.61 0.46 -16.10
N GLN A 49 2.95 1.65 -15.62
CA GLN A 49 3.89 2.55 -16.31
C GLN A 49 5.36 2.06 -16.18
N PHE A 50 5.68 1.30 -15.14
CA PHE A 50 7.05 0.86 -14.82
C PHE A 50 7.32 -0.58 -15.25
N SER A 51 6.31 -1.44 -15.26
CA SER A 51 6.45 -2.85 -15.67
C SER A 51 5.22 -3.37 -16.41
N LYS A 52 5.47 -4.24 -17.40
CA LYS A 52 4.44 -5.05 -18.07
C LYS A 52 4.46 -6.52 -17.64
N ASP A 53 5.42 -6.91 -16.80
CA ASP A 53 5.52 -8.27 -16.31
C ASP A 53 4.43 -8.54 -15.27
N LYS A 54 3.64 -9.58 -15.52
CA LYS A 54 2.49 -9.92 -14.66
C LYS A 54 2.93 -10.36 -13.27
N SER A 55 4.06 -11.06 -13.16
CA SER A 55 4.55 -11.54 -11.87
C SER A 55 5.01 -10.36 -11.00
N THR A 56 5.78 -9.43 -11.57
CA THR A 56 6.16 -8.18 -10.91
C THR A 56 4.95 -7.34 -10.50
N LEU A 57 3.96 -7.16 -11.38
CA LEU A 57 2.74 -6.41 -11.02
C LEU A 57 1.96 -7.09 -9.88
N GLN A 58 1.92 -8.43 -9.87
CA GLN A 58 1.29 -9.20 -8.79
C GLN A 58 2.02 -9.00 -7.45
N GLN A 59 3.36 -8.94 -7.44
CA GLN A 59 4.13 -8.60 -6.23
C GLN A 59 3.77 -7.22 -5.70
N VAL A 60 3.65 -6.22 -6.57
CA VAL A 60 3.25 -4.86 -6.16
C VAL A 60 1.86 -4.85 -5.57
N TYR A 61 0.92 -5.60 -6.16
CA TYR A 61 -0.43 -5.72 -5.62
C TYR A 61 -0.41 -6.34 -4.21
N TRP A 62 0.27 -7.48 -4.04
CA TRP A 62 0.37 -8.15 -2.74
C TRP A 62 1.06 -7.31 -1.69
N GLY A 63 2.18 -6.66 -2.03
CA GLY A 63 2.90 -5.79 -1.10
C GLY A 63 2.08 -4.59 -0.66
N SER A 64 1.29 -4.01 -1.59
CA SER A 64 0.37 -2.91 -1.28
C SER A 64 -0.82 -3.37 -0.42
N LEU A 65 -1.38 -4.54 -0.72
CA LEU A 65 -2.52 -5.09 0.01
C LEU A 65 -2.15 -5.51 1.44
N LEU A 66 -0.91 -5.95 1.65
CA LEU A 66 -0.41 -6.41 2.94
C LEU A 66 0.52 -5.40 3.64
N HIS A 67 0.60 -4.15 3.18
CA HIS A 67 1.54 -3.15 3.70
C HIS A 67 1.50 -3.05 5.23
N ASP A 68 0.30 -3.14 5.80
CA ASP A 68 0.04 -3.02 7.23
C ASP A 68 -0.02 -4.36 7.99
N ILE A 69 0.24 -5.51 7.36
CA ILE A 69 0.07 -6.85 7.99
C ILE A 69 0.82 -7.02 9.33
N GLY A 70 1.94 -6.31 9.50
CA GLY A 70 2.71 -6.32 10.73
C GLY A 70 2.00 -5.69 11.93
N LYS A 71 0.93 -4.90 11.71
CA LYS A 71 0.06 -4.38 12.78
C LYS A 71 -0.57 -5.48 13.61
N ILE A 72 -0.67 -6.72 13.09
CA ILE A 72 -1.12 -7.90 13.85
C ILE A 72 -0.30 -8.12 15.13
N ALA A 73 0.98 -7.73 15.12
CA ALA A 73 1.90 -7.88 16.24
C ALA A 73 2.04 -6.62 17.10
N ILE A 74 1.24 -5.57 16.85
CA ILE A 74 1.16 -4.36 17.67
C ILE A 74 0.11 -4.57 18.77
N PRO A 75 0.40 -4.26 20.05
CA PRO A 75 -0.57 -4.40 21.14
C PRO A 75 -1.83 -3.55 20.94
N ASP A 76 -3.00 -4.09 21.30
CA ASP A 76 -4.30 -3.42 21.11
C ASP A 76 -4.37 -2.03 21.76
N PHE A 77 -3.78 -1.85 22.95
CA PHE A 77 -3.78 -0.55 23.64
C PHE A 77 -2.95 0.53 22.92
N ILE A 78 -2.13 0.14 21.95
CA ILE A 78 -1.40 1.04 21.04
C ILE A 78 -2.16 1.17 19.72
N LEU A 79 -2.54 0.03 19.11
CA LEU A 79 -3.19 0.01 17.80
C LEU A 79 -4.57 0.68 17.80
N LEU A 80 -5.39 0.39 18.81
CA LEU A 80 -6.77 0.86 18.94
C LEU A 80 -6.88 2.08 19.87
N ASN A 81 -5.76 2.77 20.11
CA ASN A 81 -5.71 3.87 21.06
C ASN A 81 -6.47 5.11 20.52
N PRO A 82 -7.52 5.61 21.21
CA PRO A 82 -8.27 6.77 20.75
C PRO A 82 -7.54 8.11 21.00
N ARG A 83 -6.47 8.14 21.80
CA ARG A 83 -5.63 9.33 22.02
C ARG A 83 -4.38 9.28 21.15
N SER A 84 -3.71 10.42 21.03
CA SER A 84 -2.36 10.47 20.47
C SER A 84 -1.41 9.55 21.22
N LEU A 85 -0.60 8.80 20.48
CA LEU A 85 0.46 7.96 21.02
C LEU A 85 1.61 8.81 21.57
N ASN A 86 2.19 8.38 22.67
CA ASN A 86 3.44 8.94 23.18
C ASN A 86 4.64 8.44 22.35
N LYS A 87 5.85 8.88 22.69
CA LYS A 87 7.05 8.54 21.92
C LYS A 87 7.34 7.04 21.93
N GLU A 88 7.24 6.41 23.08
CA GLU A 88 7.53 4.98 23.27
C GLU A 88 6.50 4.10 22.54
N GLU A 89 5.23 4.50 22.55
CA GLU A 89 4.16 3.84 21.80
C GLU A 89 4.36 3.99 20.29
N TRP A 90 4.82 5.16 19.84
CA TRP A 90 5.20 5.38 18.44
C TRP A 90 6.38 4.53 18.01
N GLU A 91 7.39 4.31 18.86
CA GLU A 91 8.51 3.40 18.56
C GLU A 91 8.01 1.96 18.34
N ILE A 92 7.03 1.52 19.13
CA ILE A 92 6.38 0.22 18.92
C ILE A 92 5.57 0.22 17.61
N MET A 93 4.75 1.25 17.36
CA MET A 93 3.95 1.35 16.13
C MET A 93 4.82 1.31 14.86
N ARG A 94 5.96 2.01 14.87
CA ARG A 94 6.93 2.03 13.76
C ARG A 94 7.64 0.71 13.50
N SER A 95 7.44 -0.29 14.36
CA SER A 95 7.95 -1.66 14.12
C SER A 95 7.06 -2.47 13.17
N HIS A 96 5.85 -2.00 12.83
CA HIS A 96 4.93 -2.76 11.98
C HIS A 96 5.49 -3.09 10.58
N PRO A 97 6.29 -2.26 9.88
CA PRO A 97 6.82 -2.64 8.56
C PRO A 97 7.78 -3.83 8.68
N GLN A 98 8.68 -3.80 9.68
CA GLN A 98 9.61 -4.91 9.94
C GLN A 98 8.88 -6.19 10.36
N ARG A 99 7.86 -6.08 11.21
CA ARG A 99 7.04 -7.22 11.62
C ARG A 99 6.27 -7.80 10.43
N GLY A 100 5.76 -6.95 9.55
CA GLY A 100 5.06 -7.37 8.33
C GLY A 100 5.99 -8.12 7.40
N TYR A 101 7.20 -7.59 7.17
CA TYR A 101 8.25 -8.28 6.43
C TYR A 101 8.56 -9.66 7.02
N ASP A 102 8.76 -9.75 8.34
CA ASP A 102 9.06 -11.02 9.01
C ASP A 102 7.93 -12.05 8.88
N ILE A 103 6.67 -11.62 8.74
CA ILE A 103 5.52 -12.51 8.53
C ILE A 103 5.53 -13.12 7.12
N ILE A 104 5.87 -12.34 6.08
CA ILE A 104 5.66 -12.76 4.69
C ILE A 104 6.93 -13.11 3.92
N ARG A 105 8.13 -12.75 4.39
CA ARG A 105 9.40 -12.96 3.65
C ARG A 105 9.70 -14.42 3.31
N ASP A 106 9.25 -15.36 4.13
CA ASP A 106 9.52 -16.78 3.95
C ASP A 106 8.50 -17.45 3.00
N ILE A 107 7.51 -16.69 2.50
CA ILE A 107 6.59 -17.15 1.46
C ILE A 107 7.31 -17.04 0.10
N PRO A 108 7.63 -18.16 -0.59
CA PRO A 108 8.57 -18.16 -1.71
C PRO A 108 8.17 -17.28 -2.90
N PHE A 109 6.87 -16.98 -3.03
CA PHE A 109 6.32 -16.17 -4.10
C PHE A 109 6.04 -14.73 -3.66
N MET A 110 6.64 -14.23 -2.57
CA MET A 110 6.36 -12.88 -2.05
C MET A 110 7.63 -12.06 -1.77
N SER A 111 8.77 -12.38 -2.37
CA SER A 111 10.03 -11.68 -2.03
C SER A 111 9.95 -10.16 -2.26
N GLU A 112 9.47 -9.71 -3.43
CA GLU A 112 9.33 -8.28 -3.72
C GLU A 112 8.16 -7.65 -2.94
N ALA A 113 7.07 -8.40 -2.73
CA ALA A 113 5.97 -7.96 -1.88
C ALA A 113 6.44 -7.70 -0.43
N ALA A 114 7.30 -8.56 0.11
CA ALA A 114 7.92 -8.37 1.42
C ALA A 114 8.74 -7.10 1.47
N ASP A 115 9.58 -6.84 0.46
CA ASP A 115 10.37 -5.60 0.39
C ASP A 115 9.48 -4.35 0.36
N ILE A 116 8.33 -4.41 -0.32
CA ILE A 116 7.34 -3.32 -0.30
C ILE A 116 6.76 -3.13 1.09
N VAL A 117 6.31 -4.20 1.76
CA VAL A 117 5.80 -4.15 3.14
C VAL A 117 6.86 -3.56 4.09
N LEU A 118 8.13 -3.92 3.92
CA LEU A 118 9.20 -3.39 4.76
C LEU A 118 9.41 -1.88 4.57
N CYS A 119 9.28 -1.40 3.34
CA CYS A 119 9.72 -0.06 2.95
C CYS A 119 8.58 0.93 2.68
N HIS A 120 7.32 0.56 2.93
CA HIS A 120 6.17 1.39 2.53
C HIS A 120 6.09 2.73 3.29
N GLU A 121 6.75 2.83 4.44
CA GLU A 121 6.87 4.03 5.28
C GLU A 121 8.19 4.80 5.06
N GLU A 122 9.00 4.35 4.10
CA GLU A 122 10.21 5.07 3.70
C GLU A 122 9.86 6.34 2.92
N ARG A 123 10.68 7.37 3.11
CA ARG A 123 10.51 8.66 2.43
C ARG A 123 11.65 8.89 1.47
N TRP A 124 11.36 9.46 0.30
CA TRP A 124 12.37 9.72 -0.72
C TRP A 124 13.60 10.50 -0.21
N ASP A 125 13.40 11.42 0.74
CA ASP A 125 14.44 12.23 1.39
C ASP A 125 15.30 11.48 2.41
N GLY A 126 14.91 10.27 2.82
CA GLY A 126 15.55 9.48 3.87
C GLY A 126 15.00 9.73 5.28
N GLY A 127 13.94 10.54 5.43
CA GLY A 127 13.31 10.83 6.71
C GLY A 127 12.28 9.79 7.17
N GLY A 128 12.13 8.69 6.41
CA GLY A 128 11.19 7.61 6.69
C GLY A 128 11.75 6.55 7.63
N TYR A 129 11.05 5.42 7.72
CA TYR A 129 11.39 4.29 8.57
C TYR A 129 10.96 2.97 7.90
N PRO A 130 11.47 1.79 8.32
CA PRO A 130 12.33 1.53 9.47
C PRO A 130 13.85 1.67 9.21
N GLN A 131 14.29 1.73 7.96
CA GLN A 131 15.70 1.70 7.58
C GLN A 131 16.27 3.08 7.24
N GLY A 132 15.42 4.07 6.96
CA GLY A 132 15.88 5.41 6.55
C GLY A 132 16.48 5.40 5.15
N LEU A 133 15.92 4.58 4.26
CA LEU A 133 16.37 4.47 2.88
C LEU A 133 16.11 5.76 2.13
N LYS A 134 17.00 6.10 1.19
CA LYS A 134 16.92 7.35 0.42
C LYS A 134 16.85 7.08 -1.08
N GLY A 135 15.98 7.82 -1.76
CA GLY A 135 15.88 7.82 -3.21
C GLY A 135 15.63 6.41 -3.78
N LYS A 136 16.47 6.01 -4.73
CA LYS A 136 16.35 4.72 -5.43
C LYS A 136 16.75 3.49 -4.61
N ALA A 137 17.23 3.68 -3.37
CA ALA A 137 17.40 2.56 -2.44
C ALA A 137 16.06 1.98 -2.00
N ILE A 138 14.99 2.79 -2.03
CA ILE A 138 13.62 2.36 -1.74
C ILE A 138 13.11 1.54 -2.94
N PRO A 139 12.55 0.32 -2.71
CA PRO A 139 11.90 -0.45 -3.76
C PRO A 139 10.90 0.40 -4.55
N TRP A 140 10.92 0.28 -5.87
CA TRP A 140 10.08 1.14 -6.72
C TRP A 140 8.58 0.95 -6.44
N GLY A 141 8.14 -0.27 -6.13
CA GLY A 141 6.76 -0.55 -5.72
C GLY A 141 6.36 0.24 -4.46
N ALA A 142 7.23 0.31 -3.45
CA ALA A 142 6.99 1.08 -2.22
C ALA A 142 6.94 2.59 -2.50
N ARG A 143 7.78 3.09 -3.42
CA ARG A 143 7.76 4.50 -3.84
C ARG A 143 6.43 4.90 -4.50
N LEU A 144 5.86 4.02 -5.32
CA LEU A 144 4.55 4.26 -5.94
C LEU A 144 3.42 4.11 -4.92
N PHE A 145 3.50 3.10 -4.06
CA PHE A 145 2.55 2.87 -2.98
C PHE A 145 2.39 4.11 -2.10
N ALA A 146 3.48 4.73 -1.64
CA ALA A 146 3.43 5.89 -0.73
C ALA A 146 2.62 7.07 -1.30
N ILE A 147 2.66 7.27 -2.62
CA ILE A 147 1.87 8.31 -3.31
C ILE A 147 0.38 7.96 -3.26
N ILE A 148 0.04 6.70 -3.54
CA ILE A 148 -1.35 6.23 -3.57
C ILE A 148 -1.94 6.13 -2.17
N ASP A 149 -1.16 5.70 -1.19
CA ASP A 149 -1.57 5.68 0.21
C ASP A 149 -1.90 7.10 0.70
N THR A 150 -1.07 8.08 0.34
CA THR A 150 -1.36 9.50 0.62
C THR A 150 -2.62 9.99 -0.10
N LEU A 151 -2.82 9.60 -1.37
CA LEU A 151 -4.04 9.90 -2.10
C LEU A 151 -5.26 9.38 -1.33
N ASP A 152 -5.29 8.07 -1.01
CA ASP A 152 -6.41 7.46 -0.32
C ASP A 152 -6.64 8.07 1.07
N ALA A 153 -5.56 8.29 1.81
CA ALA A 153 -5.62 8.91 3.13
C ALA A 153 -6.30 10.27 3.06
N ILE A 154 -5.99 11.11 2.06
CA ILE A 154 -6.59 12.45 1.90
C ILE A 154 -8.05 12.36 1.42
N THR A 155 -8.34 11.48 0.46
CA THR A 155 -9.65 11.38 -0.22
C THR A 155 -10.65 10.45 0.45
N SER A 156 -10.26 9.77 1.53
CA SER A 156 -11.15 8.91 2.32
C SER A 156 -11.55 9.57 3.64
N ASP A 157 -12.75 9.23 4.12
CA ASP A 157 -13.21 9.63 5.44
C ASP A 157 -12.39 8.89 6.52
N ARG A 158 -11.93 9.62 7.53
CA ARG A 158 -11.32 9.08 8.74
C ARG A 158 -12.19 9.48 9.95
N PRO A 159 -12.15 8.76 11.09
CA PRO A 159 -13.00 9.07 12.26
C PRO A 159 -12.93 10.53 12.72
N TYR A 160 -11.78 11.18 12.53
CA TYR A 160 -11.49 12.54 12.96
C TYR A 160 -11.46 13.58 11.82
N ARG A 161 -11.62 13.18 10.56
CA ARG A 161 -11.52 14.09 9.40
C ARG A 161 -12.34 13.59 8.22
N LYS A 162 -13.11 14.50 7.60
CA LYS A 162 -13.79 14.22 6.34
C LYS A 162 -12.83 14.11 5.15
N ALA A 163 -13.21 13.27 4.19
CA ALA A 163 -12.55 13.18 2.90
C ALA A 163 -12.39 14.58 2.26
N GLN A 164 -11.25 14.81 1.63
CA GLN A 164 -10.98 16.01 0.84
C GLN A 164 -10.99 15.67 -0.66
N SER A 165 -11.09 16.67 -1.52
CA SER A 165 -11.11 16.46 -2.98
C SER A 165 -9.78 15.92 -3.50
N PHE A 166 -9.83 15.20 -4.61
CA PHE A 166 -8.66 14.76 -5.37
C PHE A 166 -7.67 15.91 -5.62
N ASP A 167 -8.17 17.11 -5.96
CA ASP A 167 -7.32 18.28 -6.24
C ASP A 167 -6.48 18.72 -5.04
N VAL A 168 -6.97 18.48 -3.81
CA VAL A 168 -6.21 18.74 -2.58
C VAL A 168 -5.11 17.70 -2.41
N ALA A 169 -5.42 16.42 -2.62
CA ALA A 169 -4.44 15.35 -2.57
C ALA A 169 -3.34 15.53 -3.63
N LYS A 170 -3.73 15.83 -4.87
CA LYS A 170 -2.80 16.14 -5.97
C LYS A 170 -1.88 17.31 -5.62
N LYS A 171 -2.41 18.40 -5.06
CA LYS A 171 -1.59 19.55 -4.64
C LYS A 171 -0.55 19.14 -3.59
N GLU A 172 -0.94 18.35 -2.60
CA GLU A 172 -0.03 17.84 -1.56
C GLU A 172 1.05 16.94 -2.16
N ILE A 173 0.66 15.98 -3.00
CA ILE A 173 1.58 15.04 -3.68
C ILE A 173 2.62 15.80 -4.52
N ILE A 174 2.21 16.81 -5.29
CA ILE A 174 3.11 17.64 -6.08
C ILE A 174 4.09 18.40 -5.16
N ASN A 175 3.59 19.03 -4.09
CA ASN A 175 4.42 19.81 -3.16
C ASN A 175 5.48 18.96 -2.45
N MET A 176 5.18 17.69 -2.21
CA MET A 176 6.06 16.75 -1.51
C MET A 176 6.97 15.93 -2.45
N SER A 177 6.94 16.23 -3.76
CA SER A 177 7.85 15.64 -4.75
C SER A 177 9.32 15.93 -4.44
N GLY A 178 10.16 14.90 -4.44
CA GLY A 178 11.58 14.99 -4.08
C GLY A 178 11.84 15.09 -2.57
N GLN A 179 10.79 15.11 -1.74
CA GLN A 179 10.86 15.04 -0.28
C GLN A 179 10.28 13.73 0.22
N GLN A 180 8.95 13.61 0.28
CA GLN A 180 8.30 12.36 0.66
C GLN A 180 8.27 11.40 -0.52
N PHE A 181 7.97 11.92 -1.72
CA PHE A 181 7.67 11.10 -2.89
C PHE A 181 8.78 11.13 -3.92
N ASP A 182 8.94 10.01 -4.62
CA ASP A 182 9.78 9.92 -5.81
C ASP A 182 9.24 10.84 -6.92
N PRO A 183 10.05 11.78 -7.45
CA PRO A 183 9.64 12.60 -8.58
C PRO A 183 9.12 11.80 -9.79
N GLN A 184 9.70 10.65 -10.11
CA GLN A 184 9.23 9.79 -11.21
C GLN A 184 7.86 9.16 -10.90
N GLY A 185 7.61 8.83 -9.64
CA GLY A 185 6.29 8.36 -9.19
C GLY A 185 5.24 9.46 -9.29
N VAL A 186 5.60 10.70 -8.94
CA VAL A 186 4.70 11.86 -9.07
C VAL A 186 4.38 12.16 -10.53
N GLU A 187 5.37 12.04 -11.44
CA GLU A 187 5.13 12.15 -12.88
C GLU A 187 4.14 11.09 -13.38
N ALA A 188 4.30 9.83 -12.96
CA ALA A 188 3.36 8.76 -13.28
C ALA A 188 1.95 9.02 -12.71
N PHE A 189 1.86 9.54 -11.49
CA PHE A 189 0.59 9.94 -10.88
C PHE A 189 -0.14 11.01 -11.69
N LEU A 190 0.58 12.01 -12.19
CA LEU A 190 0.00 13.06 -13.04
C LEU A 190 -0.40 12.53 -14.42
N ALA A 191 0.35 11.57 -14.97
CA ALA A 191 0.00 10.94 -16.24
C ALA A 191 -1.28 10.09 -16.17
N GLU A 192 -1.57 9.53 -15.00
CA GLU A 192 -2.72 8.64 -14.74
C GLU A 192 -3.87 9.35 -13.98
N GLU A 193 -3.85 10.68 -13.94
CA GLU A 193 -4.78 11.50 -13.15
C GLU A 193 -6.25 11.17 -13.44
N ASP A 194 -6.64 11.10 -14.72
CA ASP A 194 -8.04 10.86 -15.11
C ASP A 194 -8.55 9.51 -14.58
N ILE A 195 -7.72 8.47 -14.65
CA ILE A 195 -8.06 7.13 -14.16
C ILE A 195 -8.18 7.14 -12.64
N LEU A 196 -7.17 7.71 -11.95
CA LEU A 196 -7.15 7.75 -10.49
C LEU A 196 -8.31 8.58 -9.93
N ARG A 197 -8.67 9.69 -10.58
CA ARG A 197 -9.83 10.51 -10.20
C ARG A 197 -11.12 9.71 -10.29
N GLY A 198 -11.32 8.98 -11.38
CA GLY A 198 -12.46 8.07 -11.53
C GLY A 198 -12.49 6.97 -10.47
N MET A 199 -11.34 6.38 -10.13
CA MET A 199 -11.27 5.34 -9.09
C MET A 199 -11.60 5.85 -7.69
N VAL A 200 -11.17 7.08 -7.35
CA VAL A 200 -11.48 7.75 -6.08
C VAL A 200 -12.99 8.04 -5.96
N GLU A 201 -13.62 8.50 -7.04
CA GLU A 201 -15.06 8.78 -7.06
C GLU A 201 -15.91 7.51 -6.88
N VAL A 202 -15.48 6.40 -7.50
CA VAL A 202 -16.19 5.12 -7.47
C VAL A 202 -15.82 4.27 -6.22
N LYS A 203 -14.81 4.70 -5.45
CA LYS A 203 -14.25 3.97 -4.28
C LYS A 203 -13.94 2.50 -4.60
N CYS A 204 -13.32 2.26 -5.75
CA CYS A 204 -12.90 0.92 -6.22
C CYS A 204 -13.97 -0.18 -6.06
N THR A 205 -15.08 -0.10 -6.80
CA THR A 205 -15.81 -1.33 -7.14
C THR A 205 -15.02 -2.06 -8.23
N LEU A 206 -14.39 -3.17 -7.85
CA LEU A 206 -13.68 -4.14 -8.70
C LEU A 206 -13.97 -3.99 -10.20
N MET A 207 -13.05 -3.36 -10.95
CA MET A 207 -12.94 -3.57 -12.39
C MET A 207 -12.26 -4.92 -12.65
N THR A 208 -12.83 -6.00 -12.14
CA THR A 208 -12.56 -7.35 -12.62
C THR A 208 -13.55 -7.65 -13.74
N GLN A 209 -13.27 -7.11 -14.94
CA GLN A 209 -13.80 -7.60 -16.22
C GLN A 209 -13.18 -6.80 -17.39
N ALA A 210 -12.09 -7.33 -17.93
CA ALA A 210 -11.77 -7.33 -19.36
C ALA A 210 -10.69 -8.40 -19.62
#